data_AF-A0A8T1UJC4-F1
#
_entry.id   AF-A0A8T1UJC4-F1
#
_cell.length_a   1.000
_cell.length_b   1.000
_cell.length_c   1.000
_cell.angle_alpha   90.00
_cell.angle_beta   90.00
_cell.angle_gamma   90.00
#
_symmetry.space_group_name_H-M   'P 1'
#
loop_
_entity.id
_entity.type
_entity.pdbx_description
1 polymer ?
#
loop_
_entity_poly.entity_id
_entity_poly.type
_entity_poly.pdbx_seq_one_letter_code
_entity_poly.pdbx_strand_id
1 'polypeptide(L)'
;MELPNGDDVATIMYTSGTTGDPKGAMLTHAAILCGCTAVKDFVGAGGHAFTTESVYLSYLPLAHILERTAFVLSFSVGSQVGFSQNNPLKLVDDIRALRPTVFITVPRLLNRIYDSITAKMLNGKKSRAFLFTTGVRTKLRRLRRHGITQHAFWDRLLFRKIRAGLGLDRCGFIISGSAPLAPEVLDFCRIALLATVVEGYGQTETCGGVTASPFEDLSTGFVGTPNPAAEIRLESVPDMGYLVTDRTHGEGSAAVPCMGRGEICVRGPLLFKGYYKQPDKTAEAMDANGWLHTGDIGLWSPLGQLRIIDRKKNIFKLCQGEYVAPEKIENVLVTCPSIAQVFVAGDSFHSHVVGIIVPDEPAIRLVAKLNGLSNATFRELCDHDVVRSTIKKEIEEASKRAKLAGFERVREIYLHHDLFSVDNELLTPTFKLRRADAQKYFKNEIDHMYVLTGDSVVKTAIPDLN
;
A
#
# COMPACT_ATOMS: atom_id res chain seq x y z
N MET A 1 -29.29 27.70 17.13
CA MET A 1 -28.48 26.47 17.00
C MET A 1 -27.18 26.79 17.69
N GLU A 2 -26.85 26.08 18.78
CA GLU A 2 -25.55 26.27 19.44
C GLU A 2 -24.43 25.87 18.47
N LEU A 3 -23.36 26.65 18.43
CA LEU A 3 -22.20 26.32 17.60
C LEU A 3 -21.48 25.10 18.22
N PRO A 4 -21.02 24.14 17.41
CA PRO A 4 -20.28 23.00 17.93
C PRO A 4 -18.97 23.45 18.58
N ASN A 5 -18.58 22.78 19.66
CA ASN A 5 -17.27 22.93 20.28
C ASN A 5 -16.26 21.91 19.71
N GLY A 6 -15.00 22.00 20.10
CA GLY A 6 -13.92 21.15 19.56
C GLY A 6 -14.06 19.65 19.89
N ASP A 7 -14.68 19.31 21.01
CA ASP A 7 -14.82 17.93 21.52
C ASP A 7 -16.10 17.22 21.03
N ASP A 8 -16.96 17.96 20.34
CA ASP A 8 -18.13 17.43 19.66
C ASP A 8 -17.70 16.54 18.49
N VAL A 9 -18.40 15.42 18.33
CA VAL A 9 -18.16 14.48 17.23
C VAL A 9 -18.58 15.14 15.92
N ALA A 10 -17.61 15.39 15.05
CA ALA A 10 -17.83 15.97 13.73
C ALA A 10 -18.29 14.92 12.72
N THR A 11 -17.75 13.70 12.81
CA THR A 11 -18.10 12.61 11.89
C THR A 11 -17.89 11.25 12.53
N ILE A 12 -18.68 10.26 12.10
CA ILE A 12 -18.47 8.85 12.40
C ILE A 12 -18.00 8.18 11.12
N MET A 13 -16.76 7.72 11.11
CA MET A 13 -16.15 7.09 9.95
C MET A 13 -16.06 5.58 10.15
N TYR A 14 -16.74 4.82 9.32
CA TYR A 14 -16.73 3.36 9.42
C TYR A 14 -15.44 2.78 8.85
N THR A 15 -14.78 1.95 9.66
CA THR A 15 -13.56 1.23 9.30
C THR A 15 -13.83 -0.27 9.31
N SER A 16 -13.56 -0.94 8.20
CA SER A 16 -13.48 -2.39 8.15
C SER A 16 -12.08 -2.80 8.60
N GLY A 17 -11.95 -3.17 9.87
CA GLY A 17 -10.76 -3.89 10.34
C GLY A 17 -10.70 -5.28 9.67
N THR A 18 -9.57 -5.97 9.81
CA THR A 18 -9.32 -7.25 9.13
C THR A 18 -10.10 -8.44 9.70
N THR A 19 -10.92 -8.23 10.72
CA THR A 19 -11.48 -9.29 11.58
C THR A 19 -12.99 -9.18 11.88
N GLY A 20 -13.79 -8.32 11.20
CA GLY A 20 -15.25 -8.36 11.39
C GLY A 20 -16.04 -7.12 10.97
N ASP A 21 -17.22 -6.96 11.59
CA ASP A 21 -18.18 -5.89 11.33
C ASP A 21 -17.54 -4.48 11.35
N PRO A 22 -17.93 -3.59 10.43
CA PRO A 22 -17.43 -2.22 10.40
C PRO A 22 -17.62 -1.50 11.74
N LYS A 23 -16.55 -0.84 12.22
CA LYS A 23 -16.56 -0.06 13.46
C LYS A 23 -16.63 1.43 13.11
N GLY A 24 -17.54 2.18 13.73
CA GLY A 24 -17.67 3.61 13.49
C GLY A 24 -16.71 4.42 14.35
N ALA A 25 -15.56 4.84 13.84
CA ALA A 25 -14.62 5.72 14.53
C ALA A 25 -15.21 7.13 14.69
N MET A 26 -15.39 7.59 15.92
CA MET A 26 -15.92 8.93 16.22
C MET A 26 -14.80 9.96 16.20
N LEU A 27 -14.78 10.81 15.18
CA LEU A 27 -13.77 11.86 15.02
C LEU A 27 -14.34 13.21 15.44
N THR A 28 -13.65 13.92 16.31
CA THR A 28 -14.08 15.25 16.80
C THR A 28 -13.60 16.37 15.87
N HIS A 29 -14.20 17.56 16.00
CA HIS A 29 -13.76 18.74 15.27
C HIS A 29 -12.27 19.06 15.54
N ALA A 30 -11.87 19.04 16.82
CA ALA A 30 -10.50 19.31 17.24
C ALA A 30 -9.52 18.28 16.69
N ALA A 31 -9.85 16.98 16.73
CA ALA A 31 -8.97 15.92 16.24
C ALA A 31 -8.69 16.03 14.74
N ILE A 32 -9.73 16.30 13.93
CA ILE A 32 -9.59 16.49 12.48
C ILE A 32 -8.73 17.72 12.17
N LEU A 33 -9.01 18.85 12.82
CA LEU A 33 -8.26 20.09 12.61
C LEU A 33 -6.80 19.93 13.03
N CYS A 34 -6.55 19.24 14.14
CA CYS A 34 -5.21 18.93 14.60
C CYS A 34 -4.44 18.07 13.59
N GLY A 35 -5.05 16.98 13.11
CA GLY A 35 -4.47 16.14 12.05
C GLY A 35 -4.18 16.92 10.76
N CYS A 36 -5.12 17.77 10.31
CA CYS A 36 -4.90 18.62 9.14
C CYS A 36 -3.74 19.59 9.33
N THR A 37 -3.64 20.23 10.50
CA THR A 37 -2.58 21.20 10.81
C THR A 37 -1.22 20.52 10.92
N ALA A 38 -1.16 19.35 11.54
CA ALA A 38 0.08 18.58 11.63
C ALA A 38 0.59 18.14 10.24
N VAL A 39 -0.31 17.71 9.35
CA VAL A 39 0.03 17.41 7.94
C VAL A 39 0.46 18.68 7.21
N LYS A 40 -0.24 19.81 7.40
CA LYS A 40 0.12 21.09 6.80
C LYS A 40 1.53 21.52 7.19
N ASP A 41 1.88 21.47 8.46
CA ASP A 41 3.19 21.89 8.94
C ASP A 41 4.29 20.97 8.39
N PHE A 42 4.00 19.67 8.36
CA PHE A 42 4.90 18.68 7.80
C PHE A 42 5.17 18.89 6.30
N VAL A 43 4.12 19.13 5.52
CA VAL A 43 4.20 19.33 4.05
C VAL A 43 4.69 20.75 3.70
N GLY A 44 4.31 21.73 4.49
CA GLY A 44 4.61 23.16 4.33
C GLY A 44 6.07 23.50 4.54
N ALA A 45 6.80 22.73 5.35
CA ALA A 45 8.26 22.85 5.48
C ALA A 45 8.98 22.68 4.12
N GLY A 46 8.37 21.95 3.18
CA GLY A 46 8.86 21.78 1.81
C GLY A 46 8.41 22.85 0.81
N GLY A 47 7.59 23.84 1.22
CA GLY A 47 7.29 25.06 0.48
C GLY A 47 6.38 24.97 -0.76
N HIS A 48 5.80 23.81 -1.11
CA HIS A 48 5.17 23.63 -2.44
C HIS A 48 3.81 22.91 -2.46
N ALA A 49 3.14 22.70 -1.33
CA ALA A 49 1.84 22.02 -1.29
C ALA A 49 0.89 22.59 -0.24
N PHE A 50 -0.42 22.50 -0.53
CA PHE A 50 -1.50 23.06 0.27
C PHE A 50 -1.34 24.57 0.56
N THR A 51 -1.13 25.31 -0.52
CA THR A 51 -1.15 26.78 -0.57
C THR A 51 -2.43 27.27 -1.25
N THR A 52 -2.68 28.59 -1.24
CA THR A 52 -3.78 29.22 -2.00
C THR A 52 -3.68 29.01 -3.52
N GLU A 53 -2.48 28.73 -4.03
CA GLU A 53 -2.23 28.42 -5.45
C GLU A 53 -2.32 26.92 -5.77
N SER A 54 -2.51 26.09 -4.74
CA SER A 54 -2.54 24.64 -4.92
C SER A 54 -3.84 24.17 -5.56
N VAL A 55 -3.72 23.24 -6.51
CA VAL A 55 -4.82 22.56 -7.19
C VAL A 55 -4.74 21.09 -6.83
N TYR A 56 -5.74 20.62 -6.09
CA TYR A 56 -5.87 19.23 -5.63
C TYR A 56 -6.93 18.47 -6.43
N LEU A 57 -6.66 17.22 -6.79
CA LEU A 57 -7.64 16.30 -7.38
C LEU A 57 -8.24 15.40 -6.30
N SER A 58 -9.51 15.61 -5.97
CA SER A 58 -10.32 14.73 -5.14
C SER A 58 -10.87 13.58 -5.98
N TYR A 59 -10.32 12.37 -5.80
CA TYR A 59 -10.78 11.16 -6.49
C TYR A 59 -10.95 9.96 -5.57
N LEU A 60 -10.43 10.01 -4.34
CA LEU A 60 -10.71 8.98 -3.34
C LEU A 60 -12.08 9.29 -2.70
N PRO A 61 -12.75 8.29 -2.12
CA PRO A 61 -14.03 8.54 -1.45
C PRO A 61 -13.85 9.42 -0.19
N LEU A 62 -14.69 10.46 -0.03
CA LEU A 62 -14.77 11.28 1.19
C LEU A 62 -15.09 10.47 2.47
N ALA A 63 -15.60 9.25 2.32
CA ALA A 63 -15.80 8.30 3.41
C ALA A 63 -14.48 7.78 4.00
N HIS A 64 -13.34 7.97 3.33
CA HIS A 64 -12.03 7.57 3.82
C HIS A 64 -11.27 8.74 4.42
N ILE A 65 -10.54 8.48 5.52
CA ILE A 65 -9.88 9.54 6.28
C ILE A 65 -8.82 10.28 5.49
N LEU A 66 -8.07 9.60 4.62
CA LEU A 66 -7.02 10.24 3.82
C LEU A 66 -7.60 11.34 2.92
N GLU A 67 -8.71 11.03 2.24
CA GLU A 67 -9.40 12.02 1.40
C GLU A 67 -10.05 13.11 2.25
N ARG A 68 -10.67 12.72 3.38
CA ARG A 68 -11.34 13.68 4.26
C ARG A 68 -10.35 14.73 4.79
N THR A 69 -9.19 14.30 5.28
CA THR A 69 -8.13 15.17 5.79
C THR A 69 -7.57 16.04 4.67
N ALA A 70 -7.32 15.47 3.49
CA ALA A 70 -6.88 16.21 2.32
C ALA A 70 -7.85 17.32 1.92
N PHE A 71 -9.13 16.97 1.84
CA PHE A 71 -10.21 17.87 1.50
C PHE A 71 -10.29 19.01 2.51
N VAL A 72 -10.42 18.70 3.81
CA VAL A 72 -10.48 19.73 4.88
C VAL A 72 -9.24 20.62 4.87
N LEU A 73 -8.05 20.04 4.69
CA LEU A 73 -6.80 20.78 4.57
C LEU A 73 -6.83 21.76 3.39
N SER A 74 -7.24 21.31 2.19
CA SER A 74 -7.38 22.17 1.02
C SER A 74 -8.30 23.38 1.27
N PHE A 75 -9.44 23.18 1.93
CA PHE A 75 -10.33 24.30 2.27
C PHE A 75 -9.73 25.23 3.34
N SER A 76 -9.03 24.67 4.34
CA SER A 76 -8.44 25.45 5.43
C SER A 76 -7.35 26.45 4.97
N VAL A 77 -6.73 26.19 3.82
CA VAL A 77 -5.66 27.03 3.24
C VAL A 77 -6.11 27.79 1.99
N GLY A 78 -7.37 27.62 1.55
CA GLY A 78 -7.91 28.26 0.34
C GLY A 78 -7.40 27.67 -0.97
N SER A 79 -7.00 26.39 -1.01
CA SER A 79 -6.65 25.68 -2.24
C SER A 79 -7.88 25.41 -3.13
N GLN A 80 -7.63 25.13 -4.40
CA GLN A 80 -8.64 24.71 -5.37
C GLN A 80 -8.78 23.19 -5.36
N VAL A 81 -10.02 22.67 -5.40
CA VAL A 81 -10.30 21.23 -5.44
C VAL A 81 -11.09 20.91 -6.70
N GLY A 82 -10.56 20.04 -7.55
CA GLY A 82 -11.28 19.43 -8.67
C GLY A 82 -11.75 18.02 -8.31
N PHE A 83 -12.94 17.64 -8.73
CA PHE A 83 -13.50 16.31 -8.48
C PHE A 83 -13.35 15.41 -9.70
N SER A 84 -12.96 14.15 -9.46
CA SER A 84 -12.95 13.11 -10.50
C SER A 84 -14.37 12.76 -10.95
N GLN A 85 -14.48 12.20 -12.15
CA GLN A 85 -15.69 11.56 -12.66
C GLN A 85 -16.09 10.28 -11.91
N ASN A 86 -15.42 9.94 -10.81
CA ASN A 86 -15.58 8.69 -10.04
C ASN A 86 -15.44 7.43 -10.89
N ASN A 87 -14.64 7.49 -11.95
CA ASN A 87 -14.36 6.37 -12.83
C ASN A 87 -12.84 6.08 -12.86
N PRO A 88 -12.36 4.99 -12.23
CA PRO A 88 -10.94 4.65 -12.18
C PRO A 88 -10.27 4.44 -13.55
N LEU A 89 -11.05 4.18 -14.61
CA LEU A 89 -10.53 4.05 -15.98
C LEU A 89 -10.25 5.41 -16.63
N LYS A 90 -10.97 6.46 -16.20
CA LYS A 90 -10.84 7.83 -16.73
C LYS A 90 -9.98 8.74 -15.85
N LEU A 91 -9.47 8.24 -14.73
CA LEU A 91 -8.70 9.04 -13.77
C LEU A 91 -7.50 9.77 -14.41
N VAL A 92 -6.80 9.15 -15.37
CA VAL A 92 -5.69 9.82 -16.07
C VAL A 92 -6.18 10.99 -16.93
N ASP A 93 -7.37 10.89 -17.51
CA ASP A 93 -7.98 11.99 -18.28
C ASP A 93 -8.43 13.12 -17.36
N ASP A 94 -8.96 12.80 -16.18
CA ASP A 94 -9.27 13.78 -15.13
C ASP A 94 -8.00 14.53 -14.68
N ILE A 95 -6.89 13.80 -14.45
CA ILE A 95 -5.59 14.40 -14.11
C ILE A 95 -5.10 15.32 -15.24
N ARG A 96 -5.26 14.92 -16.51
CA ARG A 96 -4.88 15.74 -17.68
C ARG A 96 -5.74 16.99 -17.82
N ALA A 97 -7.02 16.91 -17.51
CA ALA A 97 -7.94 18.04 -17.59
C ALA A 97 -7.64 19.06 -16.47
N LEU A 98 -7.50 18.58 -15.23
CA LEU A 98 -7.30 19.44 -14.07
C LEU A 98 -5.86 19.97 -13.95
N ARG A 99 -4.88 19.14 -14.33
CA ARG A 99 -3.43 19.36 -14.13
C ARG A 99 -3.12 19.77 -12.67
N PRO A 100 -3.26 18.86 -11.69
CA PRO A 100 -3.08 19.19 -10.28
C PRO A 100 -1.64 19.61 -9.95
N THR A 101 -1.47 20.45 -8.94
CA THR A 101 -0.17 20.82 -8.37
C THR A 101 0.19 19.97 -7.14
N VAL A 102 -0.81 19.40 -6.48
CA VAL A 102 -0.69 18.46 -5.36
C VAL A 102 -1.46 17.19 -5.68
N PHE A 103 -0.83 16.03 -5.49
CA PHE A 103 -1.45 14.75 -5.80
C PHE A 103 -1.32 13.76 -4.65
N ILE A 104 -2.42 13.53 -3.93
CA ILE A 104 -2.49 12.53 -2.87
C ILE A 104 -2.94 11.23 -3.50
N THR A 105 -2.25 10.14 -3.20
CA THR A 105 -2.48 8.89 -3.88
C THR A 105 -2.25 7.67 -3.00
N VAL A 106 -2.58 6.51 -3.56
CA VAL A 106 -2.32 5.20 -2.99
C VAL A 106 -1.28 4.45 -3.84
N PRO A 107 -0.55 3.49 -3.26
CA PRO A 107 0.49 2.73 -3.97
C PRO A 107 0.01 2.09 -5.27
N ARG A 108 -1.22 1.54 -5.28
CA ARG A 108 -1.80 0.88 -6.47
C ARG A 108 -1.80 1.78 -7.69
N LEU A 109 -2.09 3.07 -7.53
CA LEU A 109 -2.11 4.01 -8.65
C LEU A 109 -0.69 4.38 -9.11
N LEU A 110 0.27 4.50 -8.18
CA LEU A 110 1.67 4.72 -8.54
C LEU A 110 2.28 3.52 -9.28
N ASN A 111 1.95 2.29 -8.87
CA ASN A 111 2.29 1.07 -9.60
C ASN A 111 1.72 1.11 -11.03
N ARG A 112 0.42 1.41 -11.16
CA ARG A 112 -0.21 1.54 -12.49
C ARG A 112 0.45 2.61 -13.38
N ILE A 113 0.87 3.74 -12.80
CA ILE A 113 1.63 4.77 -13.51
C ILE A 113 3.00 4.23 -13.94
N TYR A 114 3.72 3.55 -13.04
CA TYR A 114 4.99 2.89 -13.32
C TYR A 114 4.86 1.91 -14.50
N ASP A 115 3.88 1.00 -14.44
CA ASP A 115 3.65 -0.03 -15.46
C ASP A 115 3.25 0.60 -16.79
N SER A 116 2.34 1.57 -16.77
CA SER A 116 1.88 2.26 -17.97
C SER A 116 3.02 3.00 -18.68
N ILE A 117 3.87 3.73 -17.94
CA ILE A 117 5.04 4.41 -18.51
C ILE A 117 6.01 3.37 -19.08
N THR A 118 6.33 2.34 -18.30
CA THR A 118 7.32 1.33 -18.67
C THR A 118 6.89 0.55 -19.90
N ALA A 119 5.66 0.03 -19.93
CA ALA A 119 5.10 -0.68 -21.08
C ALA A 119 5.08 0.22 -22.33
N LYS A 120 4.59 1.47 -22.22
CA LYS A 120 4.53 2.41 -23.35
C LYS A 120 5.91 2.76 -23.91
N MET A 121 6.93 2.83 -23.05
CA MET A 121 8.29 3.20 -23.45
C MET A 121 9.09 2.02 -23.99
N LEU A 122 8.89 0.81 -23.46
CA LEU A 122 9.61 -0.40 -23.86
C LEU A 122 9.00 -1.09 -25.07
N ASN A 123 7.67 -1.10 -25.22
CA ASN A 123 7.00 -1.70 -26.39
C ASN A 123 7.05 -0.82 -27.64
N GLY A 124 7.71 0.34 -27.57
CA GLY A 124 7.92 1.24 -28.70
C GLY A 124 9.09 0.85 -29.61
N LYS A 125 9.57 1.81 -30.41
CA LYS A 125 10.78 1.63 -31.23
C LYS A 125 11.99 1.27 -30.34
N LYS A 126 12.84 0.35 -30.78
CA LYS A 126 14.06 -0.06 -30.04
C LYS A 126 14.93 1.11 -29.57
N SER A 127 15.05 2.16 -30.39
CA SER A 127 15.78 3.39 -30.02
C SER A 127 15.13 4.14 -28.86
N ARG A 128 13.79 4.19 -28.80
CA ARG A 128 13.04 4.81 -27.71
C ARG A 128 13.18 4.01 -26.42
N ALA A 129 13.08 2.68 -26.49
CA ALA A 129 13.32 1.79 -25.36
C ALA A 129 14.76 1.96 -24.82
N PHE A 130 15.76 1.99 -25.71
CA PHE A 130 17.15 2.23 -25.34
C PHE A 130 17.36 3.57 -24.63
N LEU A 131 16.80 4.67 -25.16
CA LEU A 131 16.89 5.98 -24.54
C LEU A 131 16.19 6.02 -23.17
N PHE A 132 15.04 5.38 -23.03
CA PHE A 132 14.31 5.30 -21.76
C PHE A 132 15.11 4.54 -20.70
N THR A 133 15.55 3.33 -21.03
CA THR A 133 16.33 2.50 -20.10
C THR A 133 17.63 3.19 -19.69
N THR A 134 18.30 3.86 -20.64
CA THR A 134 19.52 4.63 -20.33
C THR A 134 19.21 5.81 -19.42
N GLY A 135 18.18 6.59 -19.74
CA GLY A 135 17.77 7.74 -18.92
C GLY A 135 17.37 7.36 -17.50
N VAL A 136 16.56 6.31 -17.34
CA VAL A 136 16.18 5.75 -16.04
C VAL A 136 17.42 5.30 -15.28
N ARG A 137 18.32 4.52 -15.90
CA ARG A 137 19.55 4.04 -15.26
C ARG A 137 20.46 5.18 -14.80
N THR A 138 20.64 6.20 -15.63
CA THR A 138 21.46 7.37 -15.27
C THR A 138 20.87 8.13 -14.09
N LYS A 139 19.55 8.38 -14.11
CA LYS A 139 18.89 9.10 -13.03
C LYS A 139 18.83 8.31 -11.73
N LEU A 140 18.51 7.02 -11.77
CA LEU A 140 18.55 6.16 -10.58
C LEU A 140 19.96 6.08 -9.98
N ARG A 141 21.01 6.02 -10.80
CA ARG A 141 22.40 6.06 -10.31
C ARG A 141 22.69 7.37 -9.58
N ARG A 142 22.21 8.50 -10.12
CA ARG A 142 22.41 9.83 -9.51
C ARG A 142 21.62 9.98 -8.21
N LEU A 143 20.37 9.51 -8.19
CA LEU A 143 19.55 9.46 -6.99
C LEU A 143 20.24 8.65 -5.88
N ARG A 144 20.67 7.43 -6.17
CA ARG A 144 21.28 6.54 -5.18
C ARG A 144 22.66 7.00 -4.69
N ARG A 145 23.45 7.69 -5.52
CA ARG A 145 24.79 8.16 -5.14
C ARG A 145 24.81 9.54 -4.50
N HIS A 146 23.90 10.42 -4.91
CA HIS A 146 23.98 11.84 -4.58
C HIS A 146 22.67 12.43 -4.06
N GLY A 147 21.59 11.65 -3.98
CA GLY A 147 20.28 12.16 -3.59
C GLY A 147 19.67 13.14 -4.60
N ILE A 148 20.07 13.08 -5.88
CA ILE A 148 19.58 14.03 -6.89
C ILE A 148 18.63 13.34 -7.86
N THR A 149 17.36 13.76 -7.85
CA THR A 149 16.30 13.24 -8.72
C THR A 149 16.29 13.88 -10.12
N GLN A 150 16.94 15.02 -10.31
CA GLN A 150 16.92 15.80 -11.56
C GLN A 150 18.13 15.53 -12.46
N HIS A 151 17.96 15.70 -13.78
CA HIS A 151 19.01 15.61 -14.76
C HIS A 151 18.69 16.42 -16.04
N ALA A 152 19.38 17.53 -16.28
CA ALA A 152 19.06 18.51 -17.33
C ALA A 152 18.78 17.89 -18.73
N PHE A 153 19.68 17.04 -19.22
CA PHE A 153 19.53 16.41 -20.55
C PHE A 153 18.32 15.46 -20.60
N TRP A 154 18.29 14.43 -19.74
CA TRP A 154 17.24 13.41 -19.72
C TRP A 154 15.85 13.98 -19.36
N ASP A 155 15.79 14.98 -18.49
CA ASP A 155 14.54 15.63 -18.11
C ASP A 155 13.92 16.35 -19.30
N ARG A 156 14.73 17.12 -20.04
CA ARG A 156 14.28 17.83 -21.24
C ARG A 156 13.94 16.87 -22.37
N LEU A 157 14.75 15.85 -22.58
CA LEU A 157 14.56 14.90 -23.68
C LEU A 157 13.28 14.05 -23.49
N LEU A 158 13.06 13.59 -22.25
CA LEU A 158 12.14 12.49 -21.97
C LEU A 158 11.17 12.76 -20.81
N PHE A 159 11.66 13.00 -19.59
CA PHE A 159 10.80 12.94 -18.40
C PHE A 159 9.78 14.08 -18.30
N ARG A 160 10.10 15.28 -18.80
CA ARG A 160 9.10 16.37 -18.94
C ARG A 160 7.93 15.96 -19.83
N LYS A 161 8.18 15.22 -20.91
CA LYS A 161 7.14 14.73 -21.82
C LYS A 161 6.31 13.61 -21.18
N ILE A 162 6.95 12.74 -20.39
CA ILE A 162 6.25 11.68 -19.63
C ILE A 162 5.28 12.33 -18.64
N ARG A 163 5.79 13.24 -17.81
CA ARG A 163 5.01 13.97 -16.80
C ARG A 163 3.85 14.77 -17.42
N ALA A 164 4.10 15.49 -18.52
CA ALA A 164 3.06 16.19 -19.28
C ALA A 164 2.01 15.26 -19.89
N GLY A 165 2.43 14.10 -20.41
CA GLY A 165 1.50 13.09 -20.93
C GLY A 165 0.57 12.48 -19.87
N LEU A 166 0.91 12.61 -18.58
CA LEU A 166 0.06 12.21 -17.46
C LEU A 166 -0.79 13.37 -16.90
N GLY A 167 -0.57 14.61 -17.34
CA GLY A 167 -1.20 15.78 -16.74
C GLY A 167 -0.55 16.27 -15.45
N LEU A 168 0.56 15.66 -15.04
CA LEU A 168 1.22 15.99 -13.77
C LEU A 168 2.28 17.07 -13.92
N ASP A 169 2.42 17.73 -15.07
CA ASP A 169 3.56 18.62 -15.40
C ASP A 169 3.77 19.83 -14.48
N ARG A 170 2.75 20.17 -13.69
CA ARG A 170 2.78 21.18 -12.62
C ARG A 170 2.67 20.63 -11.20
N CYS A 171 2.54 19.31 -11.04
CA CYS A 171 2.53 18.61 -9.76
C CYS A 171 3.87 18.68 -9.01
N GLY A 172 3.99 19.55 -8.01
CA GLY A 172 5.22 19.68 -7.20
C GLY A 172 5.34 18.60 -6.13
N PHE A 173 4.21 18.11 -5.62
CA PHE A 173 4.17 17.26 -4.45
C PHE A 173 3.20 16.08 -4.62
N ILE A 174 3.68 14.90 -4.27
CA ILE A 174 2.94 13.64 -4.30
C ILE A 174 3.15 12.94 -2.96
N ILE A 175 2.05 12.56 -2.30
CA ILE A 175 2.10 11.73 -1.09
C ILE A 175 1.34 10.44 -1.33
N SER A 176 2.00 9.32 -1.03
CA SER A 176 1.42 7.98 -1.06
C SER A 176 1.15 7.50 0.35
N GLY A 177 -0.03 6.93 0.60
CA GLY A 177 -0.36 6.35 1.90
C GLY A 177 -1.36 5.21 1.80
N SER A 178 -1.90 4.81 2.94
CA SER A 178 -2.85 3.69 3.12
C SER A 178 -2.26 2.29 2.97
N ALA A 179 -1.19 2.11 2.21
CA ALA A 179 -0.49 0.84 2.01
C ALA A 179 1.01 1.11 1.74
N PRO A 180 1.90 0.11 1.93
CA PRO A 180 3.31 0.24 1.59
C PRO A 180 3.52 0.32 0.07
N LEU A 181 4.55 1.07 -0.35
CA LEU A 181 5.02 1.13 -1.74
C LEU A 181 6.39 0.47 -1.88
N ALA A 182 6.61 -0.27 -2.97
CA ALA A 182 7.92 -0.86 -3.24
C ALA A 182 9.00 0.23 -3.45
N PRO A 183 10.19 0.10 -2.85
CA PRO A 183 11.29 1.05 -3.01
C PRO A 183 11.62 1.41 -4.47
N GLU A 184 11.58 0.42 -5.36
CA GLU A 184 11.88 0.58 -6.78
C GLU A 184 10.86 1.47 -7.48
N VAL A 185 9.58 1.35 -7.11
CA VAL A 185 8.49 2.15 -7.70
C VAL A 185 8.56 3.58 -7.16
N LEU A 186 8.85 3.75 -5.87
CA LEU A 186 9.06 5.08 -5.28
C LEU A 186 10.22 5.82 -5.93
N ASP A 187 11.39 5.17 -6.03
CA ASP A 187 12.58 5.71 -6.70
C ASP A 187 12.27 6.11 -8.15
N PHE A 188 11.58 5.23 -8.88
CA PHE A 188 11.17 5.50 -10.25
C PHE A 188 10.24 6.71 -10.33
N CYS A 189 9.21 6.79 -9.49
CA CYS A 189 8.25 7.90 -9.49
C CYS A 189 8.96 9.24 -9.21
N ARG A 190 9.89 9.27 -8.24
CA ARG A 190 10.71 10.47 -7.93
C ARG A 190 11.48 10.97 -9.15
N ILE A 191 12.12 10.07 -9.90
CA ILE A 191 12.88 10.48 -11.10
C ILE A 191 11.98 10.73 -12.32
N ALA A 192 10.84 10.05 -12.45
CA ALA A 192 10.03 10.09 -13.65
C ALA A 192 9.06 11.28 -13.65
N LEU A 193 8.48 11.58 -12.48
CA LEU A 193 7.49 12.63 -12.30
C LEU A 193 8.11 13.97 -11.95
N LEU A 194 9.42 14.04 -11.67
CA LEU A 194 10.13 15.28 -11.33
C LEU A 194 9.46 16.04 -10.18
N ALA A 195 8.87 15.30 -9.24
CA ALA A 195 8.10 15.81 -8.12
C ALA A 195 8.67 15.20 -6.83
N THR A 196 8.42 15.87 -5.70
CA THR A 196 8.64 15.28 -4.39
C THR A 196 7.62 14.18 -4.20
N VAL A 197 8.08 12.93 -4.03
CA VAL A 197 7.21 11.77 -3.76
C VAL A 197 7.60 11.20 -2.41
N VAL A 198 6.67 11.26 -1.46
CA VAL A 198 6.86 10.84 -0.06
C VAL A 198 5.81 9.79 0.33
N GLU A 199 6.13 8.99 1.35
CA GLU A 199 5.21 8.05 1.96
C GLU A 199 4.69 8.61 3.29
N GLY A 200 3.43 8.32 3.61
CA GLY A 200 2.80 8.67 4.88
C GLY A 200 2.07 7.48 5.50
N TYR A 201 2.14 7.39 6.81
CA TYR A 201 1.45 6.36 7.59
C TYR A 201 0.44 6.98 8.54
N GLY A 202 -0.69 6.29 8.68
CA GLY A 202 -1.82 6.73 9.49
C GLY A 202 -3.02 5.81 9.33
N GLN A 203 -4.01 6.02 10.19
CA GLN A 203 -5.27 5.28 10.19
C GLN A 203 -6.44 6.23 10.49
N THR A 204 -7.66 5.71 10.46
CA THR A 204 -8.87 6.51 10.72
C THR A 204 -8.91 6.98 12.16
N GLU A 205 -8.52 6.10 13.08
CA GLU A 205 -8.43 6.29 14.52
C GLU A 205 -7.41 7.39 14.90
N THR A 206 -6.56 7.81 13.95
CA THR A 206 -5.58 8.89 14.09
C THR A 206 -5.89 10.11 13.21
N CYS A 207 -7.12 10.25 12.70
CA CYS A 207 -7.51 11.32 11.78
C CYS A 207 -6.60 11.46 10.54
N GLY A 208 -6.01 10.34 10.08
CA GLY A 208 -5.10 10.31 8.93
C GLY A 208 -3.65 10.17 9.37
N GLY A 209 -2.75 10.90 8.70
CA GLY A 209 -1.30 10.70 8.81
C GLY A 209 -0.72 11.09 10.17
N VAL A 210 0.03 10.17 10.78
CA VAL A 210 0.80 10.36 12.02
C VAL A 210 2.31 10.43 11.79
N THR A 211 2.78 9.82 10.70
CA THR A 211 4.14 10.00 10.20
C THR A 211 4.13 10.28 8.70
N ALA A 212 5.16 10.96 8.24
CA ALA A 212 5.45 11.07 6.82
C ALA A 212 6.96 11.22 6.59
N SER A 213 7.44 10.87 5.40
CA SER A 213 8.83 11.09 5.01
C SER A 213 9.09 12.58 4.80
N PRO A 214 10.11 13.19 5.43
CA PRO A 214 10.52 14.55 5.14
C PRO A 214 10.81 14.72 3.65
N PHE A 215 10.55 15.89 3.08
CA PHE A 215 10.69 16.11 1.63
C PHE A 215 12.13 15.94 1.11
N GLU A 216 13.13 16.16 1.97
CA GLU A 216 14.56 15.98 1.67
C GLU A 216 15.02 14.53 1.87
N ASP A 217 14.23 13.73 2.57
CA ASP A 217 14.55 12.36 2.89
C ASP A 217 14.17 11.44 1.72
N LEU A 218 15.20 11.05 0.98
CA LEU A 218 15.07 10.17 -0.18
C LEU A 218 15.29 8.69 0.18
N SER A 219 15.32 8.35 1.46
CA SER A 219 15.26 6.94 1.87
C SER A 219 13.95 6.30 1.39
N THR A 220 13.96 4.97 1.34
CA THR A 220 12.86 4.15 0.84
C THR A 220 12.52 3.04 1.81
N GLY A 221 11.27 2.58 1.79
CA GLY A 221 10.77 1.58 2.73
C GLY A 221 10.62 2.11 4.15
N PHE A 222 10.46 3.43 4.32
CA PHE A 222 10.18 4.07 5.60
C PHE A 222 9.01 5.04 5.41
N VAL A 223 8.17 5.15 6.43
CA VAL A 223 7.04 6.08 6.48
C VAL A 223 7.40 7.36 7.23
N GLY A 224 8.70 7.57 7.46
CA GLY A 224 9.31 8.81 7.95
C GLY A 224 9.13 9.05 9.44
N THR A 225 9.05 10.31 9.84
CA THR A 225 9.11 10.73 11.25
C THR A 225 7.73 11.10 11.78
N PRO A 226 7.50 11.08 13.11
CA PRO A 226 6.28 11.60 13.71
C PRO A 226 5.99 13.03 13.28
N ASN A 227 4.70 13.33 13.09
CA ASN A 227 4.23 14.70 12.92
C ASN A 227 4.18 15.43 14.28
N PRO A 228 4.03 16.77 14.30
CA PRO A 228 4.04 17.54 15.55
C PRO A 228 2.91 17.23 16.55
N ALA A 229 1.85 16.55 16.11
CA ALA A 229 0.69 16.22 16.93
C ALA A 229 0.69 14.76 17.43
N ALA A 230 1.72 13.97 17.10
CA ALA A 230 1.81 12.56 17.43
C ALA A 230 3.01 12.26 18.34
N GLU A 231 2.72 11.67 19.50
CA GLU A 231 3.70 10.90 20.27
C GLU A 231 3.63 9.44 19.81
N ILE A 232 4.77 8.82 19.51
CA ILE A 232 4.82 7.43 19.04
C ILE A 232 5.83 6.64 19.86
N ARG A 233 5.41 5.48 20.37
CA ARG A 233 6.28 4.49 21.00
C ARG A 233 6.11 3.13 20.34
N LEU A 234 7.10 2.26 20.55
CA LEU A 234 6.98 0.84 20.24
C LEU A 234 6.72 0.07 21.53
N GLU A 235 5.86 -0.92 21.47
CA GLU A 235 5.58 -1.85 22.55
C GLU A 235 5.96 -3.27 22.12
N SER A 236 6.74 -3.97 22.95
CA SER A 236 7.19 -5.32 22.61
C SER A 236 6.01 -6.26 22.38
N VAL A 237 6.16 -7.15 21.41
CA VAL A 237 5.22 -8.25 21.14
C VAL A 237 6.00 -9.56 21.19
N PRO A 238 6.30 -10.09 22.41
CA PRO A 238 7.18 -11.24 22.59
C PRO A 238 6.71 -12.49 21.85
N ASP A 239 5.40 -12.72 21.80
CA ASP A 239 4.79 -13.87 21.12
C ASP A 239 5.12 -13.91 19.61
N MET A 240 5.41 -12.75 19.03
CA MET A 240 5.80 -12.58 17.63
C MET A 240 7.31 -12.32 17.45
N GLY A 241 8.09 -12.37 18.54
CA GLY A 241 9.54 -12.17 18.51
C GLY A 241 9.97 -10.72 18.24
N TYR A 242 9.10 -9.74 18.47
CA TYR A 242 9.44 -8.31 18.32
C TYR A 242 9.68 -7.68 19.69
N LEU A 243 10.90 -7.19 19.92
CA LEU A 243 11.28 -6.56 21.18
C LEU A 243 11.80 -5.15 20.94
N VAL A 244 11.45 -4.22 21.84
CA VAL A 244 11.98 -2.85 21.81
C VAL A 244 13.50 -2.79 22.05
N THR A 245 14.07 -3.87 22.57
CA THR A 245 15.52 -4.07 22.75
C THR A 245 16.24 -4.55 21.50
N ASP A 246 15.52 -4.93 20.43
CA ASP A 246 16.13 -5.41 19.20
C ASP A 246 16.97 -4.33 18.53
N ARG A 247 18.09 -4.75 17.92
CA ARG A 247 19.01 -3.85 17.20
C ARG A 247 19.19 -4.21 15.72
N THR A 248 18.62 -5.34 15.31
CA THR A 248 18.68 -5.84 13.94
C THR A 248 17.32 -6.38 13.54
N HIS A 249 16.88 -6.08 12.32
CA HIS A 249 15.69 -6.64 11.72
C HIS A 249 16.07 -7.42 10.46
N GLY A 250 15.57 -8.66 10.33
CA GLY A 250 15.90 -9.57 9.23
C GLY A 250 17.22 -10.31 9.45
N GLU A 251 17.58 -11.16 8.48
CA GLU A 251 18.74 -12.06 8.58
C GLU A 251 19.71 -11.91 7.39
N GLY A 252 20.96 -12.30 7.61
CA GLY A 252 22.00 -12.35 6.58
C GLY A 252 22.20 -11.01 5.85
N SER A 253 22.31 -11.06 4.53
CA SER A 253 22.53 -9.86 3.69
C SER A 253 21.34 -8.89 3.61
N ALA A 254 20.18 -9.25 4.16
CA ALA A 254 18.98 -8.42 4.21
C ALA A 254 18.77 -7.77 5.58
N ALA A 255 19.61 -8.10 6.57
CA ALA A 255 19.54 -7.53 7.90
C ALA A 255 19.75 -6.01 7.86
N VAL A 256 18.86 -5.27 8.52
CA VAL A 256 18.95 -3.82 8.68
C VAL A 256 19.07 -3.44 10.16
N PRO A 257 19.88 -2.43 10.50
CA PRO A 257 19.95 -1.94 11.87
C PRO A 257 18.61 -1.29 12.26
N CYS A 258 18.18 -1.49 13.51
CA CYS A 258 17.01 -0.86 14.08
C CYS A 258 17.25 -0.42 15.53
N MET A 259 16.36 0.43 16.04
CA MET A 259 16.34 0.92 17.42
C MET A 259 15.04 0.46 18.07
N GLY A 260 14.86 -0.87 18.12
CA GLY A 260 13.68 -1.53 18.65
C GLY A 260 12.65 -1.87 17.57
N ARG A 261 11.88 -2.93 17.87
CA ARG A 261 10.74 -3.40 17.09
C ARG A 261 9.55 -3.60 18.03
N GLY A 262 8.33 -3.45 17.54
CA GLY A 262 7.15 -3.65 18.36
C GLY A 262 5.88 -3.12 17.73
N GLU A 263 4.76 -3.29 18.42
CA GLU A 263 3.51 -2.64 18.08
C GLU A 263 3.67 -1.12 18.18
N ILE A 264 3.23 -0.42 17.14
CA ILE A 264 3.21 1.04 17.11
C ILE A 264 2.05 1.49 17.99
N CYS A 265 2.36 2.28 19.00
CA CYS A 265 1.37 2.92 19.86
C CYS A 265 1.45 4.43 19.66
N VAL A 266 0.30 5.07 19.45
CA VAL A 266 0.22 6.52 19.17
C VAL A 266 -0.58 7.21 20.26
N ARG A 267 -0.13 8.39 20.68
CA ARG A 267 -0.88 9.29 21.57
C ARG A 267 -0.87 10.70 21.00
N GLY A 268 -1.96 11.43 21.19
CA GLY A 268 -2.03 12.84 20.83
C GLY A 268 -3.45 13.36 20.62
N PRO A 269 -3.60 14.67 20.42
CA PRO A 269 -4.91 15.32 20.18
C PRO A 269 -5.59 14.92 18.87
N LEU A 270 -4.88 14.26 17.95
CA LEU A 270 -5.40 13.77 16.67
C LEU A 270 -6.18 12.45 16.78
N LEU A 271 -6.16 11.80 17.95
CA LEU A 271 -6.85 10.53 18.15
C LEU A 271 -8.37 10.68 18.11
N PHE A 272 -9.04 9.64 17.61
CA PHE A 272 -10.49 9.51 17.71
C PHE A 272 -10.98 9.48 19.18
N LYS A 273 -12.28 9.73 19.39
CA LYS A 273 -12.93 9.62 20.71
C LYS A 273 -13.21 8.18 21.13
N GLY A 274 -13.13 7.24 20.18
CA GLY A 274 -13.50 5.84 20.35
C GLY A 274 -14.45 5.35 19.25
N TYR A 275 -14.93 4.12 19.39
CA TYR A 275 -15.89 3.51 18.47
C TYR A 275 -17.33 3.73 18.92
N TYR A 276 -18.18 4.14 17.98
CA TYR A 276 -19.59 4.46 18.23
C TYR A 276 -20.35 3.26 18.78
N LYS A 277 -20.91 3.41 19.98
CA LYS A 277 -21.67 2.38 20.71
C LYS A 277 -20.89 1.08 20.93
N GLN A 278 -19.56 1.14 20.98
CA GLN A 278 -18.69 -0.02 21.17
C GLN A 278 -17.60 0.30 22.21
N PRO A 279 -17.95 0.47 23.49
CA PRO A 279 -16.98 0.82 24.55
C PRO A 279 -15.91 -0.26 24.75
N ASP A 280 -16.25 -1.55 24.64
CA ASP A 280 -15.30 -2.65 24.81
C ASP A 280 -14.20 -2.61 23.74
N LYS A 281 -14.59 -2.48 22.47
CA LYS A 281 -13.64 -2.31 21.35
C LYS A 281 -12.84 -1.01 21.45
N THR A 282 -13.39 0.01 22.12
CA THR A 282 -12.67 1.26 22.37
C THR A 282 -11.58 1.05 23.42
N ALA A 283 -11.89 0.36 24.52
CA ALA A 283 -10.92 0.01 25.57
C ALA A 283 -9.87 -0.99 25.09
N GLU A 284 -10.19 -1.86 24.12
CA GLU A 284 -9.19 -2.72 23.45
C GLU A 284 -8.20 -1.92 22.60
N ALA A 285 -8.64 -0.81 22.00
CA ALA A 285 -7.82 -0.01 21.09
C ALA A 285 -7.06 1.09 21.82
N MET A 286 -7.64 1.73 22.84
CA MET A 286 -7.02 2.78 23.63
C MET A 286 -6.84 2.36 25.07
N ASP A 287 -5.59 2.41 25.55
CA ASP A 287 -5.28 2.12 26.95
C ASP A 287 -5.68 3.27 27.90
N ALA A 288 -5.62 2.99 29.20
CA ALA A 288 -5.94 3.97 30.24
C ALA A 288 -4.99 5.19 30.28
N ASN A 289 -3.83 5.12 29.62
CA ASN A 289 -2.85 6.20 29.51
C ASN A 289 -3.02 7.03 28.22
N GLY A 290 -4.05 6.73 27.42
CA GLY A 290 -4.37 7.42 26.17
C GLY A 290 -3.56 6.95 24.95
N TRP A 291 -2.88 5.80 25.03
CA TRP A 291 -2.20 5.22 23.87
C TRP A 291 -3.17 4.41 23.03
N LEU A 292 -3.28 4.76 21.76
CA LEU A 292 -3.89 3.95 20.72
C LEU A 292 -2.93 2.84 20.29
N HIS A 293 -3.30 1.59 20.53
CA HIS A 293 -2.66 0.40 20.00
C HIS A 293 -3.08 0.21 18.54
N THR A 294 -2.16 0.47 17.61
CA THR A 294 -2.48 0.53 16.18
C THR A 294 -2.76 -0.84 15.56
N GLY A 295 -2.29 -1.93 16.19
CA GLY A 295 -2.24 -3.25 15.59
C GLY A 295 -1.20 -3.39 14.47
N ASP A 296 -0.39 -2.37 14.19
CA ASP A 296 0.69 -2.39 13.21
C ASP A 296 2.04 -2.55 13.92
N ILE A 297 2.92 -3.39 13.38
CA ILE A 297 4.27 -3.59 13.90
C ILE A 297 5.22 -2.69 13.14
N GLY A 298 6.00 -1.93 13.91
CA GLY A 298 7.00 -1.01 13.41
C GLY A 298 8.41 -1.34 13.89
N LEU A 299 9.38 -0.72 13.23
CA LEU A 299 10.72 -0.55 13.76
C LEU A 299 11.15 0.90 13.61
N TRP A 300 12.02 1.36 14.52
CA TRP A 300 12.73 2.61 14.37
C TRP A 300 14.05 2.37 13.65
N SER A 301 14.36 3.18 12.64
CA SER A 301 15.71 3.24 12.09
C SER A 301 16.64 3.97 13.08
N PRO A 302 17.98 3.77 12.99
CA PRO A 302 18.94 4.59 13.74
C PRO A 302 18.84 6.09 13.45
N LEU A 303 18.19 6.48 12.35
CA LEU A 303 17.96 7.87 11.95
C LEU A 303 16.60 8.41 12.43
N GLY A 304 15.88 7.66 13.27
CA GLY A 304 14.59 8.09 13.83
C GLY A 304 13.43 7.98 12.84
N GLN A 305 13.54 7.16 11.80
CA GLN A 305 12.47 6.94 10.82
C GLN A 305 11.69 5.68 11.18
N LEU A 306 10.37 5.75 11.08
CA LEU A 306 9.49 4.62 11.28
C LEU A 306 9.40 3.79 10.00
N ARG A 307 9.49 2.47 10.14
CA ARG A 307 9.13 1.52 9.08
C ARG A 307 8.04 0.60 9.61
N ILE A 308 6.97 0.46 8.83
CA ILE A 308 5.97 -0.58 9.06
C ILE A 308 6.55 -1.89 8.53
N ILE A 309 6.65 -2.88 9.40
CA ILE A 309 7.20 -4.19 9.05
C ILE A 309 6.16 -5.30 9.11
N ASP A 310 5.07 -5.10 9.86
CA ASP A 310 4.04 -6.12 9.96
C ASP A 310 2.69 -5.59 10.50
N ARG A 311 1.70 -6.48 10.62
CA ARG A 311 0.40 -6.23 11.26
C ARG A 311 0.04 -7.35 12.23
N LYS A 312 -0.11 -7.02 13.52
CA LYS A 312 -0.43 -7.93 14.63
C LYS A 312 -1.64 -8.83 14.35
N LYS A 313 -2.64 -8.35 13.58
CA LYS A 313 -3.88 -9.09 13.26
C LYS A 313 -3.91 -9.73 11.86
N ASN A 314 -2.93 -9.47 10.97
CA ASN A 314 -2.91 -10.03 9.60
C ASN A 314 -1.82 -11.08 9.38
N ILE A 315 -1.07 -11.40 10.44
CA ILE A 315 -0.08 -12.47 10.42
C ILE A 315 -0.79 -13.77 10.73
N PHE A 316 -0.41 -14.81 10.01
CA PHE A 316 -0.66 -16.16 10.44
C PHE A 316 0.67 -16.85 10.67
N LYS A 317 0.67 -17.73 11.66
CA LYS A 317 1.76 -18.66 11.92
C LYS A 317 1.57 -19.86 11.01
N LEU A 318 2.63 -20.38 10.41
CA LEU A 318 2.65 -21.67 9.69
C LEU A 318 2.92 -22.83 10.67
N CYS A 319 2.72 -24.08 10.25
CA CYS A 319 2.80 -25.24 11.15
C CYS A 319 4.20 -25.46 11.78
N GLN A 320 5.27 -25.04 11.09
CA GLN A 320 6.66 -25.05 11.58
C GLN A 320 6.95 -23.93 12.59
N GLY A 321 6.00 -23.05 12.81
CA GLY A 321 6.09 -21.96 13.78
C GLY A 321 6.60 -20.62 13.25
N GLU A 322 6.94 -20.56 11.96
CA GLU A 322 7.31 -19.33 11.26
C GLU A 322 6.10 -18.42 11.07
N TYR A 323 6.30 -17.12 11.27
CA TYR A 323 5.26 -16.11 11.06
C TYR A 323 5.33 -15.56 9.63
N VAL A 324 4.17 -15.41 8.99
CA VAL A 324 4.08 -14.88 7.63
C VAL A 324 3.24 -13.61 7.61
N ALA A 325 3.85 -12.54 7.08
CA ALA A 325 3.17 -11.31 6.71
C ALA A 325 2.74 -11.40 5.24
N PRO A 326 1.48 -11.74 4.92
CA PRO A 326 1.09 -11.99 3.54
C PRO A 326 1.15 -10.72 2.67
N GLU A 327 0.92 -9.54 3.27
CA GLU A 327 1.05 -8.25 2.57
C GLU A 327 2.48 -8.02 2.03
N LYS A 328 3.52 -8.46 2.75
CA LYS A 328 4.91 -8.39 2.28
C LYS A 328 5.07 -9.17 0.97
N ILE A 329 4.50 -10.36 0.91
CA ILE A 329 4.58 -11.25 -0.25
C ILE A 329 3.78 -10.66 -1.41
N GLU A 330 2.55 -10.24 -1.15
CA GLU A 330 1.67 -9.62 -2.14
C GLU A 330 2.30 -8.39 -2.81
N ASN A 331 2.93 -7.52 -2.04
CA ASN A 331 3.60 -6.33 -2.58
C ASN A 331 4.77 -6.67 -3.51
N VAL A 332 5.45 -7.80 -3.28
CA VAL A 332 6.46 -8.31 -4.22
C VAL A 332 5.78 -8.83 -5.48
N LEU A 333 4.72 -9.62 -5.36
CA LEU A 333 4.08 -10.28 -6.50
C LEU A 333 3.36 -9.29 -7.43
N VAL A 334 2.80 -8.19 -6.92
CA VAL A 334 2.19 -7.13 -7.74
C VAL A 334 3.22 -6.45 -8.67
N THR A 335 4.52 -6.59 -8.42
CA THR A 335 5.55 -6.04 -9.34
C THR A 335 5.72 -6.85 -10.63
N CYS A 336 5.09 -8.02 -10.74
CA CYS A 336 5.10 -8.86 -11.92
C CYS A 336 4.14 -8.30 -12.99
N PRO A 337 4.62 -7.96 -14.21
CA PRO A 337 3.77 -7.45 -15.28
C PRO A 337 2.53 -8.29 -15.62
N SER A 338 2.58 -9.61 -15.40
CA SER A 338 1.45 -10.51 -15.69
C SER A 338 0.36 -10.52 -14.61
N ILE A 339 0.54 -9.81 -13.49
CA ILE A 339 -0.34 -9.86 -12.32
C ILE A 339 -1.03 -8.52 -12.12
N ALA A 340 -2.37 -8.51 -12.16
CA ALA A 340 -3.17 -7.33 -11.88
C ALA A 340 -3.50 -7.20 -10.38
N GLN A 341 -3.88 -8.31 -9.73
CA GLN A 341 -4.18 -8.37 -8.30
C GLN A 341 -3.75 -9.71 -7.72
N VAL A 342 -3.48 -9.76 -6.41
CA VAL A 342 -3.03 -10.96 -5.72
C VAL A 342 -3.63 -11.01 -4.32
N PHE A 343 -3.94 -12.22 -3.88
CA PHE A 343 -4.25 -12.55 -2.51
C PHE A 343 -3.42 -13.77 -2.09
N VAL A 344 -2.57 -13.58 -1.09
CA VAL A 344 -1.77 -14.65 -0.48
C VAL A 344 -2.52 -15.20 0.73
N ALA A 345 -2.77 -16.50 0.69
CA ALA A 345 -3.46 -17.25 1.72
C ALA A 345 -2.50 -18.21 2.43
N GLY A 346 -2.75 -18.40 3.72
CA GLY A 346 -2.16 -19.44 4.53
C GLY A 346 -2.68 -19.44 5.96
N ASP A 347 -2.36 -20.49 6.71
CA ASP A 347 -2.78 -20.69 8.08
C ASP A 347 -1.80 -21.58 8.86
N SER A 348 -2.15 -21.88 10.12
CA SER A 348 -1.31 -22.64 11.07
C SER A 348 -1.31 -24.14 10.87
N PHE A 349 -2.10 -24.67 9.95
CA PHE A 349 -2.10 -26.08 9.60
C PHE A 349 -1.15 -26.40 8.45
N HIS A 350 -0.70 -25.39 7.70
CA HIS A 350 0.11 -25.57 6.51
C HIS A 350 1.56 -25.08 6.69
N SER A 351 2.46 -25.65 5.90
CA SER A 351 3.90 -25.38 5.94
C SER A 351 4.36 -24.24 5.02
N HIS A 352 3.47 -23.78 4.15
CA HIS A 352 3.75 -22.78 3.13
C HIS A 352 2.47 -22.02 2.72
N VAL A 353 2.65 -20.98 1.93
CA VAL A 353 1.56 -20.14 1.42
C VAL A 353 1.17 -20.48 -0.02
N VAL A 354 -0.09 -20.21 -0.35
CA VAL A 354 -0.68 -20.34 -1.69
C VAL A 354 -1.26 -19.00 -2.16
N GLY A 355 -1.48 -18.82 -3.46
CA GLY A 355 -1.83 -17.53 -4.03
C GLY A 355 -3.01 -17.55 -5.00
N ILE A 356 -3.98 -16.67 -4.77
CA ILE A 356 -5.01 -16.33 -5.75
C ILE A 356 -4.51 -15.16 -6.59
N ILE A 357 -4.36 -15.36 -7.90
CA ILE A 357 -3.80 -14.38 -8.82
C ILE A 357 -4.88 -13.94 -9.80
N VAL A 358 -5.13 -12.65 -9.90
CA VAL A 358 -5.91 -12.08 -11.02
C VAL A 358 -4.91 -11.62 -12.09
N PRO A 359 -4.86 -12.27 -13.27
CA PRO A 359 -3.88 -11.91 -14.29
C PRO A 359 -4.19 -10.56 -14.95
N ASP A 360 -3.14 -9.87 -15.42
CA ASP A 360 -3.32 -8.72 -16.33
C ASP A 360 -3.72 -9.23 -17.72
N GLU A 361 -4.98 -9.03 -18.09
CA GLU A 361 -5.53 -9.56 -19.35
C GLU A 361 -4.72 -9.14 -20.59
N PRO A 362 -4.31 -7.88 -20.77
CA PRO A 362 -3.41 -7.50 -21.87
C PRO A 362 -2.10 -8.29 -21.91
N ALA A 363 -1.43 -8.47 -20.78
CA ALA A 363 -0.19 -9.25 -20.68
C ALA A 363 -0.41 -10.72 -21.04
N ILE A 364 -1.48 -11.34 -20.51
CA ILE A 364 -1.79 -12.75 -20.78
C ILE A 364 -2.20 -12.98 -22.23
N ARG A 365 -2.91 -12.04 -22.86
CA ARG A 365 -3.25 -12.15 -24.29
C ARG A 365 -2.00 -12.15 -25.19
N LEU A 366 -0.93 -11.49 -24.78
CA LEU A 366 0.35 -11.55 -25.49
C LEU A 366 0.98 -12.95 -25.36
N VAL A 367 0.96 -13.53 -24.17
CA VAL A 367 1.43 -14.91 -23.91
C VAL A 367 0.59 -15.92 -24.70
N ALA A 368 -0.72 -15.76 -24.72
CA ALA A 368 -1.65 -16.60 -25.47
C ALA A 368 -1.33 -16.58 -26.97
N LYS A 369 -1.07 -15.40 -27.55
CA LYS A 369 -0.73 -15.25 -28.97
C LYS A 369 0.56 -15.99 -29.34
N LEU A 370 1.57 -15.95 -28.48
CA LEU A 370 2.85 -16.64 -28.68
C LEU A 370 2.72 -18.17 -28.60
N ASN A 371 1.69 -18.67 -27.91
CA ASN A 371 1.44 -20.10 -27.71
C ASN A 371 0.26 -20.63 -28.53
N GLY A 372 -0.24 -19.89 -29.53
CA GLY A 372 -1.32 -20.33 -30.41
C GLY A 372 -2.73 -20.30 -29.79
N LEU A 373 -2.92 -19.70 -28.61
CA LEU A 373 -4.18 -19.65 -27.86
C LEU A 373 -5.00 -18.38 -28.15
N SER A 374 -4.92 -17.85 -29.37
CA SER A 374 -5.44 -16.51 -29.69
C SER A 374 -6.98 -16.40 -29.65
N ASN A 375 -7.68 -17.53 -29.79
CA ASN A 375 -9.15 -17.59 -29.84
C ASN A 375 -9.81 -17.91 -28.48
N ALA A 376 -9.00 -18.19 -27.44
CA ALA A 376 -9.52 -18.50 -26.12
C ALA A 376 -10.09 -17.25 -25.43
N THR A 377 -11.20 -17.43 -24.71
CA THR A 377 -11.76 -16.43 -23.80
C THR A 377 -10.81 -16.20 -22.62
N PHE A 378 -10.95 -15.07 -21.92
CA PHE A 378 -10.07 -14.78 -20.78
C PHE A 378 -10.18 -15.84 -19.67
N ARG A 379 -11.40 -16.34 -19.43
CA ARG A 379 -11.65 -17.42 -18.48
C ARG A 379 -10.93 -18.71 -18.87
N GLU A 380 -11.01 -19.12 -20.13
CA GLU A 380 -10.28 -20.30 -20.64
C GLU A 380 -8.76 -20.12 -20.54
N LEU A 381 -8.26 -18.90 -20.70
CA LEU A 381 -6.83 -18.60 -20.51
C LEU A 381 -6.40 -18.74 -19.05
N CYS A 382 -7.24 -18.38 -18.08
CA CYS A 382 -6.97 -18.58 -16.66
C CYS A 382 -6.90 -20.07 -16.29
N ASP A 383 -7.67 -20.93 -16.95
CA ASP A 383 -7.66 -22.38 -16.69
C ASP A 383 -6.54 -23.13 -17.45
N HIS A 384 -5.78 -22.46 -18.32
CA HIS A 384 -4.79 -23.10 -19.18
C HIS A 384 -3.41 -23.27 -18.50
N ASP A 385 -2.87 -24.49 -18.48
CA ASP A 385 -1.61 -24.83 -17.81
C ASP A 385 -0.40 -24.03 -18.29
N VAL A 386 -0.33 -23.71 -19.59
CA VAL A 386 0.74 -22.86 -20.15
C VAL A 386 0.73 -21.45 -19.55
N VAL A 387 -0.45 -20.86 -19.33
CA VAL A 387 -0.57 -19.53 -18.71
C VAL A 387 -0.18 -19.61 -17.24
N ARG A 388 -0.74 -20.60 -16.52
CA ARG A 388 -0.43 -20.84 -15.11
C ARG A 388 1.05 -21.07 -14.86
N SER A 389 1.71 -21.91 -15.65
CA SER A 389 3.15 -22.19 -15.53
C SER A 389 4.02 -20.97 -15.86
N THR A 390 3.62 -20.15 -16.83
CA THR A 390 4.30 -18.89 -17.16
C THR A 390 4.28 -17.92 -15.98
N ILE A 391 3.09 -17.68 -15.41
CA ILE A 391 2.93 -16.79 -14.25
C ILE A 391 3.67 -17.36 -13.03
N LYS A 392 3.58 -18.66 -12.78
CA LYS A 392 4.27 -19.31 -11.66
C LYS A 392 5.79 -19.14 -11.75
N LYS A 393 6.36 -19.22 -12.95
CA LYS A 393 7.79 -18.98 -13.18
C LYS A 393 8.18 -17.53 -12.90
N GLU A 394 7.36 -16.58 -13.32
CA GLU A 394 7.56 -15.15 -13.06
C GLU A 394 7.50 -14.83 -11.55
N ILE A 395 6.53 -15.39 -10.83
CA ILE A 395 6.40 -15.31 -9.37
C ILE A 395 7.65 -15.83 -8.66
N GLU A 396 8.19 -16.98 -9.09
CA GLU A 396 9.39 -17.56 -8.51
C GLU A 396 10.64 -16.67 -8.73
N GLU A 397 10.77 -16.09 -9.91
CA GLU A 397 11.85 -15.14 -10.22
C GLU A 397 11.75 -13.84 -9.40
N ALA A 398 10.54 -13.29 -9.26
CA ALA A 398 10.29 -12.11 -8.44
C ALA A 398 10.56 -12.38 -6.94
N SER A 399 10.10 -13.53 -6.44
CA SER A 399 10.31 -13.95 -5.05
C SER A 399 11.79 -14.12 -4.71
N LYS A 400 12.57 -14.73 -5.61
CA LYS A 400 14.03 -14.85 -5.47
C LYS A 400 14.73 -13.49 -5.48
N ARG A 401 14.31 -12.59 -6.39
CA ARG A 401 14.87 -11.24 -6.51
C ARG A 401 14.62 -10.41 -5.25
N ALA A 402 13.44 -10.54 -4.66
CA ALA A 402 13.06 -9.91 -3.41
C ALA A 402 13.62 -10.61 -2.16
N LYS A 403 14.36 -11.72 -2.33
CA LYS A 403 14.96 -12.52 -1.25
C LYS A 403 13.93 -13.01 -0.23
N LEU A 404 12.73 -13.39 -0.68
CA LEU A 404 11.73 -14.02 0.20
C LEU A 404 12.26 -15.35 0.74
N ALA A 405 12.01 -15.60 2.03
CA ALA A 405 12.36 -16.86 2.69
C ALA A 405 11.59 -18.03 2.06
N GLY A 406 12.07 -19.27 2.22
CA GLY A 406 11.45 -20.43 1.57
C GLY A 406 9.96 -20.59 1.88
N PHE A 407 9.57 -20.33 3.13
CA PHE A 407 8.19 -20.38 3.60
C PHE A 407 7.32 -19.17 3.18
N GLU A 408 7.94 -18.07 2.74
CA GLU A 408 7.26 -16.89 2.20
C GLU A 408 7.00 -16.99 0.68
N ARG A 409 7.49 -18.05 0.02
CA ARG A 409 7.30 -18.24 -1.43
C ARG A 409 5.99 -18.97 -1.69
N VAL A 410 5.18 -18.39 -2.56
CA VAL A 410 3.93 -18.99 -3.01
C VAL A 410 4.19 -20.30 -3.74
N ARG A 411 3.77 -21.41 -3.14
CA ARG A 411 4.06 -22.75 -3.64
C ARG A 411 3.15 -23.16 -4.79
N GLU A 412 1.89 -22.72 -4.71
CA GLU A 412 0.88 -22.99 -5.71
C GLU A 412 -0.04 -21.81 -5.93
N ILE A 413 -0.57 -21.69 -7.16
CA ILE A 413 -1.42 -20.58 -7.56
C ILE A 413 -2.73 -21.04 -8.20
N TYR A 414 -3.77 -20.23 -8.02
CA TYR A 414 -5.04 -20.30 -8.74
C TYR A 414 -5.22 -18.98 -9.52
N LEU A 415 -5.60 -19.08 -10.80
CA LEU A 415 -5.84 -17.91 -11.65
C LEU A 415 -7.33 -17.57 -11.63
N HIS A 416 -7.67 -16.39 -11.12
CA HIS A 416 -9.03 -15.90 -11.07
C HIS A 416 -9.27 -14.89 -12.22
N HIS A 417 -10.42 -15.02 -12.90
CA HIS A 417 -10.74 -14.23 -14.09
C HIS A 417 -11.45 -12.90 -13.78
N ASP A 418 -12.01 -12.74 -12.59
CA ASP A 418 -12.66 -11.49 -12.20
C ASP A 418 -11.73 -10.63 -11.34
N LEU A 419 -11.76 -9.31 -11.54
CA LEU A 419 -11.04 -8.37 -10.69
C LEU A 419 -11.65 -8.35 -9.29
N PHE A 420 -10.81 -8.30 -8.25
CA PHE A 420 -11.28 -7.95 -6.92
C PHE A 420 -11.79 -6.52 -6.96
N SER A 421 -13.02 -6.31 -6.49
CA SER A 421 -13.73 -5.04 -6.55
C SER A 421 -14.51 -4.79 -5.26
N VAL A 422 -15.07 -3.59 -5.15
CA VAL A 422 -16.02 -3.30 -4.07
C VAL A 422 -17.34 -4.03 -4.33
N ASP A 423 -17.73 -4.16 -5.61
CA ASP A 423 -19.00 -4.76 -6.04
C ASP A 423 -19.08 -6.27 -5.75
N ASN A 424 -17.96 -6.99 -5.86
CA ASN A 424 -17.88 -8.40 -5.43
C ASN A 424 -17.44 -8.57 -3.98
N GLU A 425 -17.46 -7.49 -3.19
CA GLU A 425 -17.16 -7.50 -1.76
C GLU A 425 -15.74 -7.98 -1.38
N LEU A 426 -14.83 -8.11 -2.35
CA LEU A 426 -13.45 -8.53 -2.10
C LEU A 426 -12.53 -7.35 -1.74
N LEU A 427 -12.91 -6.12 -2.09
CA LEU A 427 -12.21 -4.90 -1.70
C LEU A 427 -13.06 -4.00 -0.80
N THR A 428 -12.38 -3.26 0.08
CA THR A 428 -12.96 -2.10 0.77
C THR A 428 -13.18 -0.96 -0.24
N PRO A 429 -14.00 0.06 0.09
CA PRO A 429 -14.15 1.27 -0.72
C PRO A 429 -12.82 2.00 -1.05
N THR A 430 -11.74 1.71 -0.33
CA THR A 430 -10.39 2.23 -0.58
C THR A 430 -9.46 1.26 -1.27
N PHE A 431 -10.04 0.27 -1.94
CA PHE A 431 -9.35 -0.72 -2.74
C PHE A 431 -8.36 -1.59 -1.95
N LYS A 432 -8.54 -1.71 -0.62
CA LYS A 432 -7.80 -2.67 0.20
C LYS A 432 -8.50 -4.02 0.18
N LEU A 433 -7.73 -5.10 0.19
CA LEU A 433 -8.28 -6.45 0.19
C LEU A 433 -9.00 -6.78 1.52
N ARG A 434 -10.23 -7.26 1.43
CA ARG A 434 -11.00 -7.80 2.56
C ARG A 434 -10.60 -9.26 2.78
N ARG A 435 -9.47 -9.48 3.48
CA ARG A 435 -8.82 -10.81 3.57
C ARG A 435 -9.71 -11.93 4.09
N ALA A 436 -10.49 -11.69 5.14
CA ALA A 436 -11.40 -12.69 5.71
C ALA A 436 -12.49 -13.11 4.70
N ASP A 437 -13.04 -12.12 3.99
CA ASP A 437 -14.05 -12.36 2.94
C ASP A 437 -13.42 -13.07 1.74
N ALA A 438 -12.20 -12.68 1.33
CA ALA A 438 -11.45 -13.36 0.27
C ALA A 438 -11.09 -14.82 0.65
N GLN A 439 -10.68 -15.06 1.89
CA GLN A 439 -10.39 -16.40 2.41
C GLN A 439 -11.64 -17.29 2.36
N LYS A 440 -12.81 -16.73 2.72
CA LYS A 440 -14.09 -17.42 2.65
C LYS A 440 -14.53 -17.68 1.22
N TYR A 441 -14.38 -16.68 0.34
CA TYR A 441 -14.77 -16.73 -1.06
C TYR A 441 -13.97 -17.78 -1.84
N PHE A 442 -12.64 -17.81 -1.65
CA PHE A 442 -11.72 -18.73 -2.35
C PHE A 442 -11.41 -20.01 -1.56
N LYS A 443 -12.25 -20.37 -0.58
CA LYS A 443 -11.94 -21.48 0.32
C LYS A 443 -11.67 -22.79 -0.43
N ASN A 444 -12.50 -23.12 -1.42
CA ASN A 444 -12.38 -24.37 -2.15
C ASN A 444 -11.10 -24.42 -2.99
N GLU A 445 -10.74 -23.30 -3.60
CA GLU A 445 -9.54 -23.16 -4.42
C GLU A 445 -8.28 -23.22 -3.56
N ILE A 446 -8.29 -22.59 -2.37
CA ILE A 446 -7.21 -22.64 -1.39
C ILE A 446 -7.00 -24.07 -0.91
N ASP A 447 -8.07 -24.74 -0.47
CA ASP A 447 -8.01 -26.13 -0.01
C ASP A 447 -7.48 -27.05 -1.13
N HIS A 448 -7.91 -26.85 -2.38
CA HIS A 448 -7.44 -27.62 -3.54
C HIS A 448 -5.95 -27.37 -3.84
N MET A 449 -5.46 -26.14 -3.72
CA MET A 449 -4.04 -25.85 -3.90
C MET A 449 -3.16 -26.56 -2.87
N TYR A 450 -3.60 -26.65 -1.61
CA TYR A 450 -2.88 -27.39 -0.58
C TYR A 450 -2.85 -28.91 -0.82
N VAL A 451 -3.91 -29.47 -1.39
CA VAL A 451 -3.93 -30.86 -1.85
C VAL A 451 -2.89 -31.08 -2.97
N LEU A 452 -2.81 -30.16 -3.94
CA LEU A 452 -1.86 -30.25 -5.05
C LEU A 452 -0.39 -30.20 -4.59
N THR A 453 -0.10 -29.51 -3.49
CA THR A 453 1.27 -29.41 -2.94
C THR A 453 1.63 -30.56 -2.01
N GLY A 454 0.69 -31.48 -1.74
CA GLY A 454 0.88 -32.61 -0.82
C GLY A 454 0.86 -32.20 0.66
N ASP A 455 0.43 -30.98 0.97
CA ASP A 455 0.33 -30.43 2.33
C ASP A 455 -1.13 -30.56 2.80
N SER A 456 -1.57 -31.80 2.94
CA SER A 456 -2.90 -32.14 3.43
C SER A 456 -2.89 -32.16 4.96
N VAL A 457 -3.72 -31.32 5.58
CA VAL A 457 -3.96 -31.40 7.03
C VAL A 457 -4.54 -32.78 7.32
N VAL A 458 -3.86 -33.57 8.16
CA VAL A 458 -4.42 -34.84 8.66
C VAL A 458 -5.71 -34.49 9.38
N LYS A 459 -6.86 -34.76 8.76
CA LYS A 459 -8.14 -34.73 9.47
C LYS A 459 -8.04 -35.80 10.55
N THR A 460 -7.76 -35.40 11.78
CA THR A 460 -8.03 -36.23 12.96
C THR A 460 -9.55 -36.36 13.06
N ALA A 461 -10.10 -37.28 12.28
CA ALA A 461 -11.38 -37.86 12.60
C ALA A 461 -11.19 -38.62 13.92
N ILE A 462 -11.54 -37.97 15.02
CA ILE A 462 -11.96 -38.71 16.22
C ILE A 462 -13.32 -39.30 15.80
N PRO A 463 -13.44 -40.62 15.61
CA PRO A 463 -14.74 -41.20 15.30
C PRO A 463 -15.67 -40.95 16.49
N ASP A 464 -16.91 -40.56 16.19
CA ASP A 464 -17.96 -40.38 17.20
C ASP A 464 -17.98 -41.61 18.12
N LEU A 465 -17.69 -41.39 19.39
CA LEU A 465 -17.93 -42.35 20.45
C LEU A 465 -19.45 -42.39 20.65
N ASN A 466 -20.09 -43.39 20.05
CA ASN A 466 -21.44 -43.82 20.41
C ASN A 466 -21.53 -44.21 21.89
#